data_AF-A0A9D9U024-F1
#
_entry.id   AF-A0A9D9U024-F1
#
_cell.length_a   1.000
_cell.length_b   1.000
_cell.length_c   1.000
_cell.angle_alpha   90.00
_cell.angle_beta   90.00
_cell.angle_gamma   90.00
#
_symmetry.space_group_name_H-M   'P 1'
#
loop_
_entity.id
_entity.type
_entity.pdbx_description
1 polymer ?
#
loop_
_entity_poly.entity_id
_entity_poly.type
_entity_poly.pdbx_seq_one_letter_code
_entity_poly.pdbx_strand_id
1 'polypeptide(L)' 'MRASEQLPREFIDSELAKIPGRRVGKPEDIAGVVAMLLSEDGRWINGQVCHVNGGALMR' A
#
# COMPACT_ATOMS: atom_id res chain seq x y z
N MET A 1 8.05 -11.67 -10.96
CA MET A 1 9.05 -11.46 -9.90
C MET A 1 8.66 -10.22 -9.14
N ARG A 2 8.51 -10.30 -7.81
CA ARG A 2 8.16 -9.14 -6.99
C ARG A 2 9.44 -8.35 -6.74
N ALA A 3 9.41 -7.02 -6.86
CA ALA A 3 10.61 -6.19 -6.67
C ALA A 3 11.27 -6.41 -5.30
N SER A 4 10.48 -6.70 -4.26
CA SER A 4 10.96 -7.03 -2.92
C SER A 4 11.78 -8.33 -2.84
N GLU A 5 11.61 -9.27 -3.77
CA GLU A 5 12.35 -10.55 -3.78
C GLU A 5 13.81 -10.38 -4.21
N GLN A 6 14.16 -9.23 -4.80
CA GLN A 6 15.51 -8.94 -5.30
C GLN A 6 16.34 -8.10 -4.33
N LEU A 7 15.75 -7.65 -3.23
CA LEU A 7 16.42 -6.80 -2.25
C LEU A 7 17.01 -7.63 -1.11
N PRO A 8 18.14 -7.21 -0.51
CA PRO A 8 18.65 -7.83 0.71
C PRO A 8 17.60 -7.82 1.82
N ARG A 9 17.46 -8.93 2.56
CA ARG A 9 16.46 -9.04 3.64
C ARG A 9 16.64 -7.98 4.71
N GLU A 10 17.88 -7.70 5.09
CA GLU A 10 18.20 -6.66 6.09
C GLU A 10 17.67 -5.28 5.68
N PHE A 11 17.75 -4.96 4.38
CA PHE A 11 17.20 -3.72 3.86
C PHE A 11 15.67 -3.70 4.03
N ILE A 12 14.98 -4.76 3.62
CA ILE A 12 13.53 -4.88 3.76
C ILE A 12 13.11 -4.74 5.22
N ASP A 13 13.77 -5.45 6.13
CA ASP A 13 13.44 -5.42 7.56
C ASP A 13 13.64 -4.02 8.16
N SER A 14 14.71 -3.32 7.77
CA SER A 14 14.99 -1.95 8.22
C SER A 14 13.95 -0.93 7.74
N GLU A 15 13.42 -1.11 6.52
CA GLU A 15 12.36 -0.26 5.98
C GLU A 15 11.01 -0.60 6.62
N LEU A 16 10.68 -1.88 6.79
CA LEU A 16 9.44 -2.30 7.46
C LEU A 16 9.37 -1.83 8.91
N ALA A 17 10.50 -1.67 9.60
CA ALA A 17 10.54 -1.10 10.95
C ALA A 17 10.04 0.36 11.01
N LYS A 18 10.16 1.11 9.90
CA LYS A 18 9.71 2.50 9.79
C LYS A 18 8.26 2.62 9.31
N ILE A 19 7.70 1.56 8.72
CA ILE A 19 6.34 1.53 8.18
C ILE A 19 5.39 0.98 9.26
N PRO A 20 4.33 1.71 9.66
CA PRO A 20 3.38 1.26 10.67
C PRO A 20 2.76 -0.12 10.39
N GLY A 21 2.47 -0.42 9.12
CA GLY A 21 1.90 -1.69 8.67
C GLY A 21 2.85 -2.90 8.74
N ARG A 22 4.17 -2.70 8.95
CA ARG A 22 5.19 -3.74 9.19
C ARG A 22 5.18 -4.96 8.26
N ARG A 23 4.67 -4.79 7.03
CA ARG A 23 4.69 -5.83 6.01
C ARG A 23 4.82 -5.23 4.62
N VAL A 24 5.36 -6.04 3.71
CA VAL A 24 5.30 -5.74 2.29
C VAL A 24 3.84 -5.84 1.83
N GLY A 25 3.38 -4.81 1.12
CA GLY A 25 2.07 -4.80 0.49
C GLY A 25 1.92 -5.93 -0.52
N LYS A 26 0.70 -6.40 -0.72
CA LYS A 26 0.34 -7.37 -1.75
C LYS A 26 -0.57 -6.70 -2.79
N PRO A 27 -0.64 -7.21 -4.03
CA PRO A 27 -1.51 -6.64 -5.05
C PRO A 27 -2.97 -6.48 -4.60
N GLU A 28 -3.44 -7.39 -3.74
CA GLU A 28 -4.80 -7.40 -3.22
C GLU A 28 -5.12 -6.17 -2.34
N ASP A 29 -4.11 -5.59 -1.69
CA ASP A 29 -4.28 -4.37 -0.87
C ASP A 29 -4.70 -3.17 -1.73
N ILE A 30 -4.14 -3.07 -2.95
CA ILE A 30 -4.51 -2.04 -3.92
C ILE A 30 -5.85 -2.39 -4.57
N ALA A 31 -6.02 -3.66 -4.96
CA ALA A 31 -7.23 -4.11 -5.65
C ALA A 31 -8.49 -3.87 -4.81
N GLY A 32 -8.44 -4.10 -3.50
CA GLY A 32 -9.57 -3.83 -2.61
C GLY A 32 -10.00 -2.36 -2.60
N VAL A 33 -9.05 -1.43 -2.53
CA VAL A 33 -9.34 0.02 -2.57
C VAL A 33 -9.86 0.44 -3.94
N VAL A 34 -9.27 -0.08 -5.03
CA VAL A 34 -9.77 0.18 -6.39
C VAL A 34 -11.22 -0.31 -6.55
N ALA A 35 -11.52 -1.51 -6.08
CA ALA A 35 -12.89 -2.06 -6.13
C ALA A 35 -13.88 -1.19 -5.35
N MET A 36 -13.50 -0.71 -4.15
CA MET A 36 -14.31 0.22 -3.36
C MET A 36 -14.53 1.54 -4.11
N LEU A 37 -13.47 2.14 -4.65
CA LEU A 37 -13.57 3.41 -5.39
C LEU A 37 -14.45 3.32 -6.63
N LEU A 38 -14.49 2.16 -7.30
CA LEU A 38 -15.33 1.92 -8.48
C LEU A 38 -16.73 1.43 -8.13
N SER A 39 -17.04 1.24 -6.85
CA SER A 39 -18.38 0.84 -6.39
C SER A 39 -19.28 2.05 -6.11
N GLU A 40 -20.55 1.79 -5.81
CA GLU A 40 -21.52 2.82 -5.38
C GLU A 40 -21.08 3.58 -4.11
N ASP A 41 -20.29 2.94 -3.24
CA ASP A 41 -19.77 3.57 -2.03
C ASP A 41 -18.72 4.64 -2.35
N GLY A 42 -18.03 4.51 -3.50
CA GLY A 42 -17.02 5.45 -3.98
C GLY A 42 -17.58 6.63 -4.79
N ARG A 43 -18.89 6.64 -5.12
CA ARG A 43 -19.47 7.51 -6.17
C ARG A 43 -19.28 9.03 -6.00
N TRP A 44 -18.96 9.49 -4.79
CA TRP A 44 -18.75 10.93 -4.49
C TRP A 44 -17.29 11.28 -4.17
N ILE A 45 -16.36 10.34 -4.35
CA ILE A 45 -14.93 10.56 -4.16
C ILE A 45 -14.32 10.97 -5.51
N ASN A 46 -13.83 12.20 -5.61
CA ASN A 46 -13.16 12.71 -6.80
C ASN A 46 -11.96 13.62 -6.45
N GLY A 47 -10.99 13.69 -7.37
CA GLY A 47 -9.81 14.56 -7.23
C GLY A 47 -8.86 14.22 -6.08
N GLN A 48 -9.05 13.08 -5.40
CA GLN A 48 -8.23 12.66 -4.26
C GLN A 48 -7.09 11.73 -4.67
N VAL A 49 -5.99 11.79 -3.91
CA VAL A 49 -4.91 10.80 -3.95
C VAL A 49 -5.05 9.90 -2.73
N CYS A 50 -5.31 8.61 -2.95
CA CYS A 50 -5.42 7.62 -1.87
C CYS A 50 -4.09 6.87 -1.69
N HIS A 51 -3.41 7.11 -0.56
CA HIS A 51 -2.21 6.35 -0.20
C HIS A 51 -2.59 5.01 0.43
N VAL A 52 -2.28 3.92 -0.28
CA VAL A 52 -2.47 2.54 0.18
C VAL A 52 -1.10 1.88 0.36
N ASN A 53 -0.35 2.33 1.37
CA ASN A 53 1.08 2.04 1.53
C ASN A 53 1.46 1.57 2.94
N GLY A 54 0.49 1.10 3.73
CA GLY A 54 0.74 0.66 5.11
C GLY A 54 1.22 1.78 6.05
N GLY A 55 1.00 3.05 5.70
CA GLY A 55 1.44 4.20 6.48
C GLY A 55 2.88 4.64 6.20
N ALA A 56 3.51 4.16 5.13
CA ALA A 56 4.87 4.55 4.76
C ALA A 56 5.01 6.07 4.48
N LEU A 57 3.91 6.71 4.08
CA LEU A 57 3.81 8.17 3.99
C LEU A 57 2.70 8.61 4.94
N MET A 58 3.07 9.02 6.14
CA MET A 58 2.21 9.75 7.07
C MET A 58 2.79 11.16 7.23
N ARG A 59 1.95 12.19 7.03
CA ARG A 59 2.24 13.56 7.47
C ARG A 59 1.63 13.77 8.84
#